data_AF-A0A523IMD2-F1
#
_entry.id   AF-A0A523IMD2-F1
#
_cell.length_a   1.000
_cell.length_b   1.000
_cell.length_c   1.000
_cell.angle_alpha   90.00
_cell.angle_beta   90.00
_cell.angle_gamma   90.00
#
_symmetry.space_group_name_H-M   'P 1'
#
loop_
_entity.id
_entity.type
_entity.pdbx_description
1 polymer ?
#
loop_
_entity_poly.entity_id
_entity_poly.type
_entity_poly.pdbx_seq_one_letter_code
_entity_poly.pdbx_strand_id
1 'polypeptide(L)'
;MFENTLIQSDQHWAVWAILISVAAFGLWAEKTRWGSRLSAVVVSILAAFILSNLSIIPSQAEGYDVVWSYLVPLAIPLLLFKADLRMTIKEAGPTLLAFVFGAIGTVLGTLLAFALIPLGVEGYKLAGIFCATYIGRLDEFRRRFRSRAAEIRRLINGRIRC
;
A
#
# COMPACT_ATOMS: atom_id res chain seq x y z
N MET A 1 -1.98 -14.90 14.71
CA MET A 1 -2.85 -15.09 15.89
C MET A 1 -4.31 -14.89 15.50
N PHE A 2 -4.84 -15.68 14.56
CA PHE A 2 -6.26 -15.95 14.30
C PHE A 2 -6.30 -17.20 13.41
N GLU A 3 -6.37 -18.39 14.00
CA GLU A 3 -6.27 -19.67 13.28
C GLU A 3 -7.61 -20.16 12.70
N ASN A 4 -8.71 -19.45 12.94
CA ASN A 4 -10.05 -19.84 12.46
C ASN A 4 -10.82 -18.63 11.94
N THR A 5 -10.54 -18.21 10.69
CA THR A 5 -11.49 -17.42 9.92
C THR A 5 -12.61 -18.31 9.41
N LEU A 6 -13.86 -17.80 9.39
CA LEU A 6 -15.04 -18.54 8.92
C LEU A 6 -14.88 -19.07 7.49
N ILE A 7 -14.03 -18.42 6.70
CA ILE A 7 -13.58 -18.89 5.40
C ILE A 7 -12.11 -19.28 5.51
N GLN A 8 -11.84 -20.55 5.24
CA GLN A 8 -10.48 -21.09 5.15
C GLN A 8 -9.80 -20.57 3.87
N SER A 9 -8.49 -20.35 3.93
CA SER A 9 -7.70 -19.75 2.84
C SER A 9 -7.62 -20.63 1.58
N ASP A 10 -7.99 -21.91 1.68
CA ASP A 10 -8.07 -22.88 0.58
C ASP A 10 -9.34 -22.72 -0.27
N GLN A 11 -10.38 -22.06 0.26
CA GLN A 11 -11.63 -21.81 -0.46
C GLN A 11 -11.51 -20.62 -1.40
N HIS A 12 -10.76 -20.79 -2.50
CA HIS A 12 -10.46 -19.72 -3.46
C HIS A 12 -11.73 -19.01 -3.98
N TRP A 13 -12.79 -19.77 -4.28
CA TRP A 13 -14.06 -19.22 -4.76
C TRP A 13 -14.75 -18.31 -3.73
N ALA A 14 -14.67 -18.65 -2.44
CA ALA A 14 -15.26 -17.84 -1.37
C ALA A 14 -14.51 -16.52 -1.20
N VAL A 15 -13.17 -16.55 -1.29
CA VAL A 15 -12.33 -15.33 -1.25
C VAL A 15 -12.66 -14.41 -2.43
N TRP A 16 -12.77 -14.95 -3.65
CA TRP A 16 -13.16 -14.18 -4.84
C TRP A 16 -14.57 -13.63 -4.74
N ALA A 17 -15.53 -14.41 -4.24
CA ALA A 17 -16.89 -13.95 -4.02
C ALA A 17 -16.93 -12.75 -3.08
N ILE A 18 -16.15 -12.75 -2.00
CA ILE A 18 -16.08 -11.61 -1.08
C ILE A 18 -15.41 -10.41 -1.74
N LEU A 19 -14.29 -10.61 -2.44
CA LEU A 19 -13.59 -9.52 -3.13
C LEU A 19 -14.52 -8.79 -4.11
N ILE A 20 -15.26 -9.55 -4.93
CA ILE A 20 -16.23 -9.01 -5.87
C ILE A 20 -17.40 -8.36 -5.13
N SER A 21 -17.88 -8.98 -4.05
CA SER A 21 -18.99 -8.42 -3.25
C SER A 21 -18.63 -7.08 -2.61
N VAL A 22 -17.43 -6.96 -2.05
CA VAL A 22 -16.92 -5.72 -1.45
C VAL A 22 -16.72 -4.65 -2.53
N ALA A 23 -16.16 -5.01 -3.69
CA ALA A 23 -16.01 -4.08 -4.80
C ALA A 23 -17.38 -3.60 -5.33
N ALA A 24 -18.34 -4.50 -5.50
CA ALA A 24 -19.70 -4.18 -5.90
C ALA A 24 -20.39 -3.28 -4.87
N PHE A 25 -20.21 -3.55 -3.58
CA PHE A 25 -20.72 -2.72 -2.49
C PHE A 25 -20.11 -1.31 -2.52
N GLY A 26 -18.80 -1.17 -2.74
CA GLY A 26 -18.15 0.13 -2.88
C GLY A 26 -18.70 0.95 -4.05
N LEU A 27 -18.86 0.32 -5.22
CA LEU A 27 -19.43 0.98 -6.41
C LEU A 27 -20.92 1.33 -6.24
N TRP A 28 -21.68 0.49 -5.53
CA TRP A 28 -23.07 0.79 -5.19
C TRP A 28 -23.18 1.94 -4.18
N ALA A 29 -22.30 1.96 -3.18
CA ALA A 29 -22.29 3.01 -2.16
C ALA A 29 -21.98 4.38 -2.77
N GLU A 30 -21.09 4.47 -3.76
CA GLU A 30 -20.77 5.71 -4.48
C GLU A 30 -21.99 6.36 -5.14
N LYS A 31 -22.97 5.55 -5.58
CA LYS A 31 -24.24 6.04 -6.16
C LYS A 31 -25.21 6.62 -5.11
N THR A 32 -24.94 6.44 -3.82
CA THR A 32 -25.80 6.90 -2.73
C THR A 32 -25.40 8.31 -2.28
N ARG A 33 -26.37 9.12 -1.81
CA ARG A 33 -26.16 10.54 -1.43
C ARG A 33 -25.07 10.79 -0.37
N TRP A 34 -24.76 9.78 0.44
CA TRP A 34 -23.70 9.83 1.46
C TRP A 34 -22.37 9.29 0.93
N GLY A 35 -22.41 8.29 0.03
CA GLY A 35 -21.23 7.70 -0.57
C GLY A 35 -20.68 8.49 -1.74
N SER A 36 -21.42 9.41 -2.37
CA SER A 36 -20.87 10.28 -3.42
C SER A 36 -19.75 11.22 -2.94
N ARG A 37 -19.60 11.41 -1.62
CA ARG A 37 -18.49 12.16 -1.01
C ARG A 37 -17.23 11.31 -0.82
N LEU A 38 -17.34 9.98 -0.89
CA LEU A 38 -16.26 9.03 -0.66
C LEU A 38 -16.07 8.18 -1.91
N SER A 39 -14.86 8.16 -2.48
CA SER A 39 -14.58 7.27 -3.62
C SER A 39 -14.96 5.81 -3.30
N ALA A 40 -15.49 5.07 -4.28
CA ALA A 40 -15.80 3.64 -4.14
C ALA A 40 -14.64 2.82 -3.54
N VAL A 41 -13.39 3.22 -3.81
CA VAL A 41 -12.18 2.61 -3.26
C VAL A 41 -12.13 2.75 -1.74
N VAL A 42 -12.41 3.94 -1.20
CA VAL A 42 -12.38 4.21 0.24
C VAL A 42 -13.44 3.38 0.96
N VAL A 43 -14.66 3.32 0.40
CA VAL A 43 -15.74 2.51 0.97
C VAL A 43 -15.39 1.03 0.94
N SER A 44 -14.79 0.54 -0.15
CA SER A 44 -14.35 -0.85 -0.28
C SER A 44 -13.27 -1.20 0.76
N ILE A 45 -12.29 -0.31 0.97
CA ILE A 45 -11.25 -0.51 1.99
C ILE A 45 -11.86 -0.56 3.39
N LEU A 46 -12.78 0.35 3.72
CA LEU A 46 -13.46 0.35 5.02
C LEU A 46 -14.30 -0.91 5.24
N ALA A 47 -15.04 -1.34 4.22
CA ALA A 47 -15.82 -2.59 4.28
C ALA A 47 -14.91 -3.80 4.47
N ALA A 48 -13.81 -3.91 3.71
CA ALA A 48 -12.82 -4.97 3.87
C ALA A 48 -12.16 -4.93 5.25
N PHE A 49 -11.87 -3.74 5.77
CA PHE A 49 -11.31 -3.56 7.10
C PHE A 49 -12.27 -4.05 8.20
N ILE A 50 -13.55 -3.71 8.11
CA ILE A 50 -14.58 -4.20 9.05
C ILE A 50 -14.69 -5.72 8.97
N LEU A 51 -14.76 -6.29 7.76
CA LEU A 51 -14.82 -7.75 7.58
C LEU A 51 -13.57 -8.47 8.10
N SER A 52 -12.40 -7.85 7.98
CA SER A 52 -11.14 -8.36 8.52
C SER A 52 -11.15 -8.37 10.06
N ASN A 53 -11.63 -7.29 10.69
CA ASN A 53 -11.78 -7.23 12.15
C ASN A 53 -12.81 -8.25 12.69
N LEU A 54 -13.85 -8.56 11.92
CA LEU A 54 -14.83 -9.61 12.24
C LEU A 54 -14.32 -11.04 11.95
N SER A 55 -13.06 -11.21 11.48
CA SER A 55 -12.47 -12.49 11.12
C SER A 55 -13.27 -13.30 10.08
N ILE A 56 -13.98 -12.60 9.19
CA ILE A 56 -14.72 -13.20 8.08
C ILE A 56 -13.77 -13.50 6.92
N ILE A 57 -12.81 -12.59 6.70
CA ILE A 57 -11.86 -12.67 5.60
C ILE A 57 -10.50 -13.21 6.09
N PRO A 58 -9.90 -14.20 5.41
CA PRO A 58 -8.56 -14.67 5.72
C PRO A 58 -7.50 -13.59 5.45
N SER A 59 -6.50 -13.48 6.32
CA SER A 59 -5.41 -12.48 6.15
C SER A 59 -4.44 -12.81 5.01
N GLN A 60 -4.44 -14.06 4.55
CA GLN A 60 -3.61 -14.56 3.46
C GLN A 60 -4.45 -15.52 2.63
N ALA A 61 -4.45 -15.35 1.31
CA ALA A 61 -5.14 -16.21 0.37
C ALA A 61 -4.50 -16.07 -1.02
N GLU A 62 -4.46 -17.16 -1.78
CA GLU A 62 -3.86 -17.19 -3.13
C GLU A 62 -4.52 -16.17 -4.08
N GLY A 63 -5.82 -15.90 -3.89
CA GLY A 63 -6.53 -14.87 -4.64
C GLY A 63 -5.91 -13.47 -4.52
N TYR A 64 -5.33 -13.12 -3.37
CA TYR A 64 -4.66 -11.82 -3.21
C TYR A 64 -3.34 -11.76 -3.99
N ASP A 65 -2.61 -12.87 -4.04
CA ASP A 65 -1.36 -12.95 -4.81
C ASP A 65 -1.62 -12.81 -6.31
N VAL A 66 -2.72 -13.39 -6.81
CA VAL A 66 -3.16 -13.24 -8.21
C VAL A 66 -3.47 -11.78 -8.54
N VAL A 67 -4.17 -11.07 -7.64
CA VAL A 67 -4.47 -9.63 -7.80
C VAL A 67 -3.20 -8.81 -7.95
N TRP A 68 -2.23 -9.01 -7.05
CA TRP A 68 -0.98 -8.24 -7.07
C TRP A 68 -0.02 -8.63 -8.19
N SER A 69 -0.01 -9.90 -8.60
CA SER A 69 0.93 -10.41 -9.62
C SER A 69 0.45 -10.18 -11.05
N TYR A 70 -0.87 -10.23 -11.28
CA TYR A 70 -1.45 -10.15 -12.63
C TYR A 70 -2.35 -8.93 -12.80
N LEU A 71 -3.35 -8.75 -11.94
CA LEU A 71 -4.38 -7.72 -12.16
C LEU A 71 -3.80 -6.30 -12.00
N VAL A 72 -3.01 -6.05 -10.97
CA VAL A 72 -2.40 -4.72 -10.71
C VAL A 72 -1.44 -4.32 -11.84
N PRO A 73 -0.50 -5.18 -12.28
CA PRO A 73 0.35 -4.86 -13.44
C PRO A 73 -0.43 -4.68 -14.75
N LEU A 74 -1.50 -5.45 -14.98
CA LEU A 74 -2.35 -5.33 -16.18
C LEU A 74 -3.23 -4.07 -16.17
N ALA A 75 -3.58 -3.56 -14.99
CA ALA A 75 -4.34 -2.32 -14.87
C ALA A 75 -3.56 -1.12 -15.46
N ILE A 76 -2.23 -1.09 -15.34
CA ILE A 76 -1.41 0.02 -15.86
C ILE A 76 -1.55 0.17 -17.39
N PRO A 77 -1.30 -0.87 -18.22
CA PRO A 77 -1.57 -0.80 -19.66
C PRO A 77 -3.03 -0.48 -19.98
N LEU A 78 -3.98 -1.10 -19.29
CA LEU A 78 -5.41 -0.90 -19.57
C LEU A 78 -5.86 0.54 -19.31
N LEU A 79 -5.35 1.15 -18.24
CA LEU A 79 -5.55 2.57 -17.93
C LEU A 79 -4.85 3.45 -18.95
N LEU A 80 -3.64 3.11 -19.38
CA LEU A 80 -2.88 3.85 -20.38
C LEU A 80 -3.55 3.81 -21.78
N PHE A 81 -4.15 2.68 -22.16
CA PHE A 81 -4.91 2.53 -23.41
C PHE A 81 -6.16 3.41 -23.45
N LYS A 82 -6.81 3.63 -22.29
CA LYS A 82 -7.97 4.52 -22.18
C LYS A 82 -7.59 5.98 -22.00
N ALA A 83 -6.43 6.26 -21.43
CA ALA A 83 -5.97 7.61 -21.17
C ALA A 83 -5.41 8.26 -22.44
N ASP A 84 -5.74 9.52 -22.68
CA ASP A 84 -5.07 10.31 -23.70
C ASP A 84 -3.65 10.62 -23.24
N LEU A 85 -2.66 9.94 -23.83
CA LEU A 85 -1.26 10.06 -23.45
C LEU A 85 -0.71 11.47 -23.70
N ARG A 86 -1.21 12.17 -24.74
CA ARG A 86 -0.75 13.53 -25.06
C ARG A 86 -1.24 14.52 -24.00
N MET A 87 -2.50 14.38 -23.58
CA MET A 87 -3.07 15.17 -22.49
C MET A 87 -2.36 14.87 -21.17
N THR A 88 -2.12 13.59 -20.87
CA THR A 88 -1.45 13.15 -19.64
C THR A 88 -0.05 13.75 -19.51
N ILE A 89 0.75 13.78 -20.58
CA ILE A 89 2.08 14.38 -20.57
C ILE A 89 2.01 15.90 -20.36
N LYS A 90 1.02 16.57 -20.97
CA LYS A 90 0.82 18.02 -20.80
C LYS A 90 0.42 18.38 -19.37
N GLU A 91 -0.44 17.58 -18.74
CA GLU A 91 -0.90 17.76 -17.36
C GLU A 91 0.11 17.26 -16.32
N ALA A 92 1.02 16.35 -16.69
CA ALA A 92 2.07 15.85 -15.82
C ALA A 92 3.01 16.96 -15.34
N GLY A 93 3.24 18.02 -16.12
CA GLY A 93 4.12 19.12 -15.74
C GLY A 93 3.68 19.84 -14.45
N PRO A 94 2.49 20.48 -14.43
CA PRO A 94 1.96 21.11 -13.22
C PRO A 94 1.78 20.12 -12.06
N THR A 95 1.37 18.88 -12.36
CA THR A 95 1.21 17.82 -11.36
C THR A 95 2.54 17.44 -10.70
N LEU A 96 3.62 17.42 -11.48
CA LEU A 96 4.97 17.14 -10.97
C LEU A 96 5.44 18.24 -10.01
N LEU A 97 5.14 19.51 -10.30
CA LEU A 97 5.43 20.60 -9.36
C LEU A 97 4.66 20.43 -8.05
N ALA A 98 3.35 20.13 -8.12
CA ALA A 98 2.55 19.84 -6.94
C ALA A 98 3.11 18.65 -6.14
N PHE A 99 3.59 17.61 -6.83
CA PHE A 99 4.26 16.47 -6.21
C PHE A 99 5.56 16.86 -5.51
N VAL A 100 6.40 17.72 -6.10
CA VAL A 100 7.64 18.19 -5.46
C VAL A 100 7.33 18.98 -4.18
N PHE A 101 6.34 19.88 -4.21
CA PHE A 101 5.91 20.59 -3.00
C PHE A 101 5.36 19.62 -1.95
N GLY A 102 4.56 18.63 -2.35
CA GLY A 102 4.08 17.57 -1.46
C GLY A 102 5.21 16.71 -0.87
N ALA A 103 6.24 16.41 -1.66
CA ALA A 103 7.42 15.66 -1.22
C ALA A 103 8.23 16.46 -0.19
N ILE A 104 8.46 17.76 -0.44
CA ILE A 104 9.11 18.66 0.53
C ILE A 104 8.28 18.73 1.81
N GLY A 105 6.95 18.90 1.70
CA GLY A 105 6.04 18.90 2.84
C GLY A 105 6.09 17.61 3.65
N THR A 106 6.17 16.46 2.99
CA THR A 106 6.30 15.14 3.64
C THR A 106 7.62 15.01 4.38
N VAL A 107 8.73 15.48 3.80
CA VAL A 107 10.05 15.48 4.45
C VAL A 107 10.03 16.37 5.68
N LEU A 108 9.57 17.62 5.55
CA LEU A 108 9.48 18.57 6.67
C LEU A 108 8.54 18.06 7.76
N GLY A 109 7.37 17.54 7.39
CA GLY A 109 6.42 16.95 8.32
C GLY A 109 6.99 15.75 9.07
N THR A 110 7.77 14.90 8.39
CA THR A 110 8.46 13.77 9.03
C THR A 110 9.53 14.25 10.01
N LEU A 111 10.32 15.28 9.66
CA LEU A 111 11.33 15.85 10.54
C LEU A 111 10.70 16.48 11.79
N LEU A 112 9.61 17.23 11.62
CA LEU A 112 8.85 17.80 12.73
C LEU A 112 8.27 16.71 13.62
N ALA A 113 7.64 15.69 13.05
CA ALA A 113 7.08 14.56 13.79
C ALA A 113 8.17 13.78 14.56
N PHE A 114 9.35 13.60 13.95
CA PHE A 114 10.49 12.95 14.59
C PHE A 114 11.04 13.75 15.78
N ALA A 115 10.99 15.09 15.72
CA ALA A 115 11.40 15.96 16.83
C ALA A 115 10.36 16.02 17.96
N LEU A 116 9.06 15.93 17.62
CA LEU A 116 7.96 16.02 18.59
C LEU A 116 7.67 14.70 19.29
N ILE A 117 7.85 13.56 18.61
CA ILE A 117 7.46 12.23 19.11
C ILE A 117 8.71 11.44 19.48
N PRO A 118 8.87 10.99 20.75
CA PRO A 118 9.98 10.14 21.15
C PRO A 118 9.82 8.73 20.56
N LEU A 119 10.36 8.53 19.36
CA LEU A 119 10.27 7.27 18.59
C LEU A 119 11.28 6.19 19.03
N GLY A 120 12.03 6.42 20.12
CA GLY A 120 13.04 5.51 20.65
C GLY A 120 14.34 5.47 19.85
N VAL A 121 15.24 4.55 20.23
CA VAL A 121 16.62 4.44 19.70
C VAL A 121 16.70 4.16 18.19
N GLU A 122 15.64 3.60 17.60
CA GLU A 122 15.55 3.27 16.17
C GLU A 122 14.55 4.16 15.43
N GLY A 123 14.17 5.30 16.02
CA GLY A 123 13.15 6.19 15.47
C GLY A 123 13.48 6.72 14.06
N TYR A 124 14.76 6.84 13.71
CA TYR A 124 15.19 7.27 12.38
C TYR A 124 14.82 6.25 11.28
N LYS A 125 14.78 4.95 11.60
CA LYS A 125 14.31 3.90 10.67
C LYS A 125 12.81 4.00 10.44
N LEU A 126 12.04 4.22 11.52
CA LEU A 126 10.59 4.42 11.45
C LEU A 126 10.24 5.67 10.64
N ALA A 127 10.89 6.80 10.93
CA ALA A 127 10.72 8.04 10.19
C ALA A 127 11.00 7.87 8.69
N GLY A 128 12.09 7.16 8.34
CA GLY A 128 12.42 6.84 6.95
C GLY A 128 11.36 5.98 6.26
N ILE A 129 10.80 4.99 6.95
CA ILE A 129 9.73 4.13 6.43
C ILE A 129 8.45 4.95 6.18
N PHE A 130 8.03 5.80 7.12
CA PHE A 130 6.84 6.63 6.95
C PHE A 130 7.01 7.62 5.80
N CYS A 131 8.13 8.34 5.74
CA CYS A 131 8.44 9.25 4.64
C CYS A 131 8.42 8.53 3.28
N ALA A 132 9.05 7.36 3.17
CA ALA A 132 9.06 6.57 1.94
C ALA A 132 7.67 6.05 1.53
N THR A 133 6.78 5.78 2.50
CA THR A 133 5.40 5.33 2.25
C THR A 133 4.56 6.42 1.60
N TYR A 134 4.61 7.63 2.15
CA TYR A 134 3.81 8.75 1.63
C TYR A 134 4.32 9.28 0.27
N ILE A 135 5.62 9.15 -0.01
CA ILE A 135 6.19 9.49 -1.33
C ILE A 135 5.98 8.35 -2.35
N GLY A 136 5.67 7.13 -1.91
CA GLY A 136 5.38 5.97 -2.78
C GLY A 136 6.59 5.10 -3.13
N ARG A 137 7.73 5.22 -2.42
CA ARG A 137 8.95 4.43 -2.65
C ARG A 137 9.27 3.43 -1.54
N LEU A 138 8.27 3.03 -0.76
CA LEU A 138 8.46 2.17 0.41
C LEU A 138 9.14 0.84 0.07
N ASP A 139 8.70 0.15 -0.98
CA ASP A 139 9.23 -1.18 -1.30
C ASP A 139 10.70 -1.13 -1.68
N GLU A 140 11.09 -0.16 -2.50
CA GLU A 140 12.48 0.01 -2.90
C GLU A 140 13.36 0.46 -1.73
N PHE A 141 12.87 1.40 -0.91
CA PHE A 141 13.54 1.82 0.31
C PHE A 141 13.78 0.62 1.24
N ARG A 142 12.75 -0.20 1.47
CA ARG A 142 12.81 -1.41 2.29
C ARG A 142 13.82 -2.41 1.74
N ARG A 143 13.85 -2.66 0.43
CA ARG A 143 14.84 -3.54 -0.22
C ARG A 143 16.26 -3.04 0.02
N ARG A 144 16.51 -1.75 -0.17
CA ARG A 144 17.84 -1.14 -0.05
C ARG A 144 18.37 -1.18 1.39
N PHE A 145 17.51 -0.88 2.36
CA PHE A 145 17.83 -1.00 3.78
C PHE A 145 18.14 -2.45 4.18
N ARG A 146 17.29 -3.40 3.76
CA ARG A 146 17.49 -4.83 4.05
C ARG A 146 18.79 -5.35 3.45
N SER A 147 19.12 -4.94 2.22
CA SER A 147 20.36 -5.31 1.54
C SER A 147 21.59 -4.84 2.32
N ARG A 148 21.63 -3.55 2.71
CA ARG A 148 22.74 -3.00 3.51
C ARG A 148 22.89 -3.67 4.87
N ALA A 149 21.79 -3.96 5.56
CA ALA A 149 21.84 -4.66 6.83
C ALA A 149 22.40 -6.09 6.69
N ALA A 150 22.01 -6.80 5.62
CA ALA A 150 22.53 -8.13 5.32
C ALA A 150 24.03 -8.09 4.98
N GLU A 151 24.48 -7.08 4.24
CA GLU A 151 25.89 -6.86 3.90
C GLU A 151 26.75 -6.60 5.14
N ILE A 152 26.32 -5.69 6.02
CA ILE A 152 27.04 -5.40 7.28
C ILE A 152 27.11 -6.65 8.17
N ARG A 153 26.00 -7.42 8.26
CA ARG A 153 25.99 -8.68 9.02
C ARG A 153 26.92 -9.72 8.42
N ARG A 154 27.06 -9.79 7.09
CA ARG A 154 28.06 -10.66 6.43
C ARG A 154 29.48 -10.22 6.75
N LEU A 155 29.77 -8.91 6.75
CA LEU A 155 31.10 -8.40 7.09
C LEU A 155 31.48 -8.69 8.55
N ILE A 156 30.55 -8.55 9.49
CA ILE A 156 30.78 -8.88 10.90
C ILE A 156 30.97 -10.39 11.09
N ASN A 157 30.09 -11.22 10.51
CA ASN A 157 30.22 -12.68 10.62
C ASN A 157 31.44 -13.25 9.87
N GLY A 158 31.90 -12.55 8.82
CA GLY A 158 33.15 -12.87 8.13
C GLY A 158 34.39 -12.46 8.94
N ARG A 159 34.31 -11.37 9.71
CA ARG A 159 35.39 -10.90 10.60
C ARG A 159 35.55 -11.74 11.87
N ILE A 160 34.50 -12.42 12.34
CA ILE A 160 34.54 -13.33 13.51
C ILE A 160 35.10 -14.71 13.14
N ARG A 161 35.22 -15.02 11.85
CA ARG A 161 35.65 -16.33 11.34
C ARG A 161 37.11 -16.37 10.84
N CYS A 162 37.86 -15.29 11.04
CA CYS A 162 39.31 -15.18 10.81
C CYS A 162 40.04 -15.04 12.15
#